data_AF-A0A960NTN1-F1
#
_entry.id   AF-A0A960NTN1-F1
#
_cell.length_a   1.000
_cell.length_b   1.000
_cell.length_c   1.000
_cell.angle_alpha   90.00
_cell.angle_beta   90.00
_cell.angle_gamma   90.00
#
_symmetry.space_group_name_H-M   'P 1'
#
loop_
_entity.id
_entity.type
_entity.pdbx_description
1 polymer ?
#
loop_
_entity_poly.entity_id
_entity_poly.type
_entity_poly.pdbx_seq_one_letter_code
_entity_poly.pdbx_strand_id
1 'polypeptide(L)' 'MGLIYEKCLRPALFGLDAEHAHELAVDSLALLGRLPPVCRVLEAWANRGGEARPVECFGLKFPNRVGLAAGFD' A
#
# COMPACT_ATOMS: atom_id res chain seq x y z
N MET A 1 2.77 -5.64 12.51
CA MET A 1 1.58 -4.88 12.06
C MET A 1 1.15 -3.96 13.19
N GLY A 2 0.72 -2.74 12.87
CA GLY A 2 0.44 -1.71 13.88
C GLY A 2 -0.92 -1.92 14.56
N LEU A 3 -0.97 -1.68 15.87
CA LEU A 3 -2.18 -1.80 16.71
C LEU A 3 -3.41 -1.09 16.11
N ILE A 4 -3.21 0.04 15.44
CA ILE A 4 -4.28 0.84 14.81
C ILE A 4 -4.93 0.07 13.65
N TYR A 5 -4.13 -0.60 12.81
CA TYR A 5 -4.66 -1.38 11.69
C TYR A 5 -5.51 -2.55 12.17
N GLU A 6 -4.99 -3.32 13.14
CA GLU A 6 -5.64 -4.54 13.61
C GLU A 6 -6.88 -4.26 14.46
N LYS A 7 -6.86 -3.22 15.30
CA LYS A 7 -7.95 -2.94 16.25
C LYS A 7 -8.98 -1.92 15.78
N CYS A 8 -8.67 -1.10 14.78
CA CYS A 8 -9.57 -0.05 14.31
C CYS A 8 -9.91 -0.19 12.84
N LEU A 9 -8.92 -0.14 11.93
CA LEU A 9 -9.20 -0.16 10.49
C LEU A 9 -9.78 -1.49 10.02
N ARG A 10 -9.14 -2.63 10.39
CA ARG A 10 -9.61 -3.95 9.98
C ARG A 10 -11.06 -4.23 10.40
N PRO A 11 -11.47 -4.07 11.68
CA PRO A 11 -12.86 -4.34 12.06
C PRO A 11 -13.85 -3.36 11.42
N ALA A 12 -13.46 -2.10 11.19
CA ALA A 12 -14.31 -1.13 10.50
C ALA A 12 -14.54 -1.51 9.02
N LEU A 13 -13.47 -1.86 8.29
CA LEU A 13 -13.55 -2.28 6.89
C LEU A 13 -14.29 -3.61 6.72
N PHE A 14 -14.11 -4.55 7.65
CA PHE A 14 -14.76 -5.88 7.58
C PHE A 14 -16.24 -5.84 7.95
N GLY A 15 -16.73 -4.72 8.48
CA GLY A 15 -18.15 -4.48 8.68
C GLY A 15 -18.89 -3.96 7.43
N LEU A 16 -18.16 -3.63 6.36
CA LEU A 16 -18.70 -3.15 5.09
C LEU A 16 -18.81 -4.29 4.08
N ASP A 17 -19.57 -4.06 3.00
CA ASP A 17 -19.48 -4.89 1.81
C ASP A 17 -18.06 -4.85 1.23
N ALA A 18 -17.58 -5.98 0.71
CA ALA A 18 -16.20 -6.11 0.26
C ALA A 18 -15.86 -5.15 -0.89
N GLU A 19 -16.78 -4.97 -1.84
CA GLU A 19 -16.59 -4.05 -2.96
C GLU A 19 -16.59 -2.61 -2.47
N HIS A 20 -17.52 -2.27 -1.58
CA HIS A 20 -17.57 -0.93 -1.01
C HIS A 20 -16.32 -0.58 -0.19
N ALA A 21 -15.78 -1.54 0.56
CA ALA A 21 -14.51 -1.36 1.27
C ALA A 21 -13.33 -1.18 0.32
N HIS A 22 -13.35 -1.88 -0.82
CA HIS A 22 -12.35 -1.77 -1.87
C HIS A 22 -12.40 -0.38 -2.55
N GLU A 23 -13.58 0.04 -3.01
CA GLU A 23 -13.80 1.38 -3.60
C GLU A 23 -13.35 2.48 -2.66
N LEU A 24 -13.75 2.41 -1.38
CA LEU A 24 -13.32 3.38 -0.36
C LEU A 24 -11.79 3.42 -0.21
N ALA A 25 -11.13 2.26 -0.25
CA ALA A 25 -9.68 2.18 -0.15
C ALA A 25 -8.99 2.79 -1.38
N VAL A 26 -9.46 2.48 -2.59
CA VAL A 26 -8.93 3.03 -3.85
C VAL A 26 -9.14 4.54 -3.92
N ASP A 27 -10.34 5.04 -3.59
CA ASP A 27 -10.63 6.48 -3.56
C ASP A 27 -9.75 7.22 -2.54
N SER A 28 -9.57 6.63 -1.36
CA SER A 28 -8.69 7.19 -0.33
C SER A 28 -7.22 7.23 -0.79
N LEU A 29 -6.74 6.19 -1.48
CA LEU A 29 -5.40 6.16 -2.06
C LEU A 29 -5.25 7.17 -3.20
N ALA A 30 -6.27 7.33 -4.05
CA ALA A 30 -6.28 8.32 -5.12
C ALA A 30 -6.22 9.74 -4.55
N LEU A 31 -6.99 10.06 -3.51
CA LEU A 31 -6.94 11.34 -2.81
C LEU A 31 -5.56 11.58 -2.19
N LEU A 32 -4.99 10.57 -1.54
CA LEU A 32 -3.65 10.64 -0.95
C LEU A 32 -2.57 10.87 -2.01
N GLY A 33 -2.68 10.22 -3.17
CA GLY A 33 -1.80 10.37 -4.32
C GLY A 33 -1.73 11.80 -4.88
N ARG A 34 -2.76 12.61 -4.63
CA ARG A 34 -2.80 14.04 -5.00
C ARG A 34 -1.98 14.94 -4.06
N LEU A 35 -1.39 14.38 -3.00
CA LEU A 35 -0.56 15.09 -2.02
C LEU A 35 0.91 14.60 -2.08
N PRO A 36 1.71 15.09 -3.05
CA PRO A 36 3.11 14.69 -3.22
C PRO A 36 4.00 14.72 -1.96
N PRO A 37 3.91 15.71 -1.04
CA PRO A 37 4.75 15.71 0.15
C PRO A 37 4.40 14.54 1.10
N VAL A 38 3.12 14.17 1.18
CA VAL A 38 2.68 13.04 2.03
C VAL A 38 3.18 11.73 1.45
N CYS A 39 3.08 11.54 0.13
CA CYS A 39 3.61 10.35 -0.56
C CYS A 39 5.11 10.18 -0.28
N ARG A 40 5.91 11.25 -0.36
CA ARG A 40 7.37 11.16 -0.06
C ARG A 40 7.66 10.77 1.38
N VAL A 41 6.90 11.29 2.34
CA VAL A 41 7.06 10.91 3.76
C VAL A 41 6.72 9.45 3.97
N LEU A 42 5.65 8.96 3.34
CA LEU A 42 5.23 7.56 3.41
C LEU A 42 6.25 6.62 2.76
N GLU A 43 6.78 6.99 1.60
CA GLU A 43 7.81 6.23 0.89
C GLU A 43 9.11 6.14 1.73
N ALA A 44 9.54 7.26 2.31
CA ALA A 44 10.68 7.29 3.24
C ALA A 44 10.41 6.53 4.54
N TRP A 45 9.16 6.38 4.97
CA TRP A 45 8.80 5.55 6.13
C TRP A 45 8.78 4.06 5.79
N ALA A 46 8.16 3.69 4.67
CA ALA A 46 8.05 2.30 4.22
C ALA A 46 9.43 1.68 3.90
N ASN A 47 10.34 2.46 3.34
CA ASN A 47 11.67 2.00 2.96
C ASN A 47 12.67 1.86 4.14
N ARG A 48 12.28 2.19 5.38
CA ARG A 48 13.17 2.09 6.56
C ARG A 48 13.43 0.65 7.05
N GLY A 49 12.59 -0.31 6.66
CA GLY A 49 12.43 -1.54 7.42
C GLY A 49 13.03 -2.83 6.84
N GLY A 50 13.61 -2.84 5.65
CA GLY A 50 14.00 -4.08 5.00
C GLY A 50 15.31 -4.02 4.23
N GLU A 51 16.07 -5.12 4.27
CA GLU A 51 17.11 -5.38 3.27
C GLU A 51 16.43 -5.48 1.90
N ALA A 52 16.48 -4.40 1.13
CA ALA A 52 16.06 -4.42 -0.26
C ALA A 52 16.95 -5.43 -1.01
N ARG A 53 16.33 -6.50 -1.52
CA ARG A 53 16.99 -7.50 -2.37
C ARG A 53 16.57 -7.25 -3.81
N PRO A 54 17.29 -6.38 -4.54
CA PRO A 54 16.94 -6.06 -5.91
C PRO A 54 16.98 -7.31 -6.77
N VAL A 55 16.14 -7.36 -7.80
CA VAL A 55 16.07 -8.47 -8.76
C VAL A 55 15.96 -7.92 -10.17
N GLU A 56 16.60 -8.60 -11.11
CA GLU A 56 16.47 -8.32 -12.53
C GLU A 56 15.60 -9.40 -13.18
N CYS A 57 14.51 -8.99 -13.83
CA CYS A 57 13.59 -9.88 -14.54
C CYS A 57 13.18 -9.22 -15.85
N PHE A 58 13.19 -9.98 -16.96
CA PHE A 58 12.78 -9.48 -18.28
C PHE A 58 13.50 -8.20 -18.73
N GLY A 59 14.76 -8.01 -18.32
CA GLY A 59 15.55 -6.80 -18.60
C GLY A 59 15.21 -5.57 -17.74
N LEU A 60 14.32 -5.71 -16.75
CA LEU A 60 13.95 -4.65 -15.81
C LEU A 60 14.56 -4.90 -14.43
N LYS A 61 15.00 -3.82 -13.78
CA LYS A 61 15.54 -3.84 -12.41
C LYS A 61 14.46 -3.44 -11.42
N PHE A 62 14.07 -4.37 -10.55
CA PHE A 62 13.12 -4.14 -9.47
C PHE A 62 13.88 -3.90 -8.15
N PRO A 63 13.50 -2.89 -7.35
CA PRO A 63 14.19 -2.57 -6.11
C PRO A 63 14.01 -3.65 -5.04
N ASN A 64 12.97 -4.46 -5.15
CA ASN A 64 12.71 -5.60 -4.26
C ASN A 64 11.86 -6.66 -4.98
N ARG A 65 11.57 -7.78 -4.29
CA ARG A 65 10.85 -8.95 -4.81
C ARG A 65 9.35 -8.97 -4.48
N VAL A 66 8.81 -7.89 -3.91
CA VAL A 66 7.41 -7.75 -3.50
C VAL A 66 6.71 -6.80 -4.46
N GLY A 67 5.67 -7.29 -5.14
CA GLY A 67 4.83 -6.49 -6.03
C GLY A 67 3.39 -6.47 -5.54
N LEU A 68 2.64 -5.43 -5.94
CA LEU A 68 1.19 -5.42 -5.86
C LEU A 68 0.65 -6.19 -7.07
N ALA A 69 -0.23 -7.17 -6.82
CA ALA A 69 -0.83 -7.97 -7.89
C ALA A 69 -1.87 -7.17 -8.67
N ALA A 70 -2.19 -7.62 -9.89
CA ALA A 70 -3.25 -7.04 -10.70
C ALA A 70 -4.63 -7.22 -10.04
N GLY A 71 -5.56 -6.29 -10.30
CA GLY A 71 -6.92 -6.30 -9.77
C GLY A 71 -7.08 -5.65 -8.40
N PHE A 72 -6.07 -4.93 -7.90
CA PHE A 72 -6.17 -4.11 -6.68
C PHE A 72 -6.36 -2.61 -6.97
N ASP A 73 -5.88 -2.13 -8.12
CA ASP A 73 -6.02 -0.76 -8.60
C ASP A 73 -6.84 -0.80 -9.90
#